data_AF-G8R285-F1
#
_entry.id   AF-G8R285-F1
#
_cell.length_a   1.000
_cell.length_b   1.000
_cell.length_c   1.000
_cell.angle_alpha   90.00
_cell.angle_beta   90.00
_cell.angle_gamma   90.00
#
_symmetry.space_group_name_H-M   'P 1'
#
loop_
_entity.id
_entity.type
_entity.pdbx_description
1 polymer ?
#
loop_
_entity_poly.entity_id
_entity_poly.type
_entity_poly.pdbx_seq_one_letter_code
_entity_poly.pdbx_strand_id
1 'polypeptide(L)'
;MADTSLFVSNIQYLVKKGLLRNEPSSFDLDTLLEVSKTTSIPVEHLLHKNLEKRESIRNRAIKMLIMDCDGVLTDGAMIFSKNGDEIKRFNAKDGQGIKQCRENGINTGIISAGISTGLVEKRAEMLGVKHVYVGKQPKLEILNDWLLELNLKFEDIAYIGDDVTDIPILEKVGASFCPADAVSAVKQTAEVVLSLNGGAGCVRELIEDYLV
;
A
#
# COMPACT_ATOMS: atom_id res chain seq x y z
N MET A 1 -1.11 10.26 19.81
CA MET A 1 -2.38 10.98 20.10
C MET A 1 -3.23 10.85 18.86
N ALA A 2 -4.51 10.48 18.98
CA ALA A 2 -5.40 10.46 17.83
C ALA A 2 -5.45 11.88 17.24
N ASP A 3 -5.25 11.99 15.94
CA ASP A 3 -5.38 13.27 15.26
C ASP A 3 -6.86 13.63 15.20
N THR A 4 -7.31 14.47 16.12
CA THR A 4 -8.69 14.94 16.18
C THR A 4 -9.13 15.56 14.84
N SER A 5 -8.20 16.11 14.05
CA SER A 5 -8.51 16.68 12.74
C SER A 5 -8.96 15.62 11.72
N LEU A 6 -8.36 14.42 11.74
CA LEU A 6 -8.76 13.31 10.86
C LEU A 6 -10.17 12.83 11.20
N PHE A 7 -10.46 12.68 12.49
CA PHE A 7 -11.79 12.25 12.94
C PHE A 7 -12.86 13.26 12.50
N VAL A 8 -12.63 14.56 12.72
CA VAL A 8 -13.57 15.61 12.29
C VAL A 8 -13.77 15.57 10.77
N SER A 9 -12.69 15.43 9.99
CA SER A 9 -12.77 15.30 8.54
C SER A 9 -13.59 14.07 8.10
N ASN A 10 -13.41 12.94 8.78
CA ASN A 10 -14.21 11.74 8.53
C ASN A 10 -15.70 11.95 8.83
N ILE A 11 -16.04 12.62 9.93
CA ILE A 11 -17.44 12.96 10.26
C ILE A 11 -18.05 13.85 9.16
N GLN A 12 -17.36 14.90 8.75
CA GLN A 12 -17.81 15.79 7.68
C GLN A 12 -18.05 15.05 6.37
N TYR A 13 -17.14 14.14 6.02
CA TYR A 13 -17.29 13.28 4.86
C TYR A 13 -18.52 12.35 4.96
N LEU A 14 -18.77 11.75 6.14
CA LEU A 14 -19.95 10.90 6.38
C LEU A 14 -21.27 11.68 6.27
N VAL A 15 -21.29 12.94 6.74
CA VAL A 15 -22.45 13.84 6.58
C VAL A 15 -22.65 14.18 5.10
N LYS A 16 -21.59 14.55 4.38
CA LYS A 16 -21.62 14.83 2.94
C LYS A 16 -22.14 13.64 2.12
N LYS A 17 -21.87 12.40 2.56
CA LYS A 17 -22.37 11.15 1.96
C LYS A 17 -23.80 10.79 2.37
N GLY A 18 -24.41 11.52 3.31
CA GLY A 18 -25.72 11.20 3.86
C GLY A 18 -25.73 9.96 4.78
N LEU A 19 -24.55 9.47 5.18
CA LEU A 19 -24.40 8.35 6.13
C LEU A 19 -24.59 8.81 7.58
N LEU A 20 -24.39 10.10 7.84
CA LEU A 20 -24.79 10.79 9.05
C LEU A 20 -25.70 11.96 8.70
N ARG A 21 -26.72 12.22 9.52
CA ARG A 21 -27.67 13.31 9.26
C ARG A 21 -27.05 14.69 9.45
N ASN A 22 -26.28 14.87 10.53
CA ASN A 22 -25.64 16.11 10.93
C ASN A 22 -24.31 15.79 11.63
N GLU A 23 -23.45 16.79 11.76
CA GLU A 23 -22.28 16.70 12.64
C GLU A 23 -22.71 16.59 14.12
N PRO A 24 -22.07 15.73 14.92
CA PRO A 24 -22.33 15.66 16.35
C PRO A 24 -22.00 16.96 17.09
N SER A 25 -22.69 17.23 18.19
CA SER A 25 -22.44 18.41 19.04
C SER A 25 -21.21 18.29 19.94
N SER A 26 -20.71 17.07 20.18
CA SER A 26 -19.49 16.77 20.94
C SER A 26 -18.71 15.64 20.26
N PHE A 27 -17.44 15.45 20.62
CA PHE A 27 -16.59 14.38 20.09
C PHE A 27 -16.05 13.51 21.23
N ASP A 28 -16.96 13.06 22.09
CA ASP A 28 -16.68 12.14 23.21
C ASP A 28 -16.81 10.67 22.79
N LEU A 29 -16.54 9.76 23.73
CA LEU A 29 -16.59 8.32 23.47
C LEU A 29 -17.99 7.84 23.10
N ASP A 30 -19.03 8.41 23.72
CA ASP A 30 -20.42 8.03 23.42
C ASP A 30 -20.78 8.39 21.99
N THR A 31 -20.35 9.57 21.53
CA THR A 31 -20.49 10.00 20.14
C THR A 31 -19.77 9.04 19.18
N LEU A 32 -18.53 8.66 19.47
CA LEU A 32 -17.76 7.73 18.64
C LEU A 32 -18.47 6.37 18.48
N LEU A 33 -19.01 5.84 19.59
CA LEU A 33 -19.76 4.59 19.60
C LEU A 33 -21.07 4.70 18.83
N GLU A 34 -21.79 5.83 18.96
CA GLU A 34 -23.01 6.09 18.20
C GLU A 34 -22.76 6.19 16.70
N VAL A 35 -21.74 6.94 16.29
CA VAL A 35 -21.34 7.06 14.88
C VAL A 35 -20.93 5.70 14.32
N SER A 36 -20.12 4.94 15.06
CA SER A 36 -19.70 3.60 14.67
C SER A 36 -20.89 2.67 14.47
N LYS A 37 -21.84 2.67 15.40
CA LYS A 37 -23.06 1.87 15.32
C LYS A 37 -23.95 2.29 14.14
N THR A 38 -24.09 3.60 13.90
CA THR A 38 -24.97 4.14 12.85
C THR A 38 -24.41 3.85 11.46
N THR A 39 -23.10 4.00 11.29
CA THR A 39 -22.43 3.85 9.99
C THR A 39 -21.93 2.43 9.74
N SER A 40 -21.95 1.57 10.75
CA SER A 40 -21.27 0.25 10.76
C SER A 40 -19.76 0.33 10.49
N ILE A 41 -19.14 1.48 10.69
CA ILE A 41 -17.69 1.69 10.56
C ILE A 41 -17.05 1.49 11.93
N PRO A 42 -16.01 0.64 12.06
CA PRO A 42 -15.30 0.47 13.33
C PRO A 42 -14.72 1.79 13.85
N VAL A 43 -14.76 1.98 15.17
CA VAL A 43 -14.20 3.18 15.83
C VAL A 43 -12.73 3.41 15.44
N GLU A 44 -11.94 2.33 15.34
CA GLU A 44 -10.55 2.41 14.91
C GLU A 44 -10.41 3.06 13.52
N HIS A 45 -11.28 2.73 12.58
CA HIS A 45 -11.25 3.31 11.24
C HIS A 45 -11.67 4.78 11.25
N LEU A 46 -12.66 5.14 12.06
CA LEU A 46 -13.07 6.53 12.23
C LEU A 46 -11.92 7.42 12.73
N LEU A 47 -11.04 6.87 13.58
CA LEU A 47 -9.95 7.61 14.22
C LEU A 47 -8.63 7.59 13.44
N HIS A 48 -8.37 6.52 12.68
CA HIS A 48 -7.03 6.27 12.13
C HIS A 48 -6.98 6.14 10.61
N LYS A 49 -8.13 6.16 9.92
CA LYS A 49 -8.19 5.94 8.47
C LYS A 49 -8.94 7.08 7.80
N ASN A 50 -8.34 7.69 6.78
CA ASN A 50 -9.01 8.72 5.98
C ASN A 50 -10.06 8.08 5.07
N LEU A 51 -11.34 8.20 5.42
CA LEU A 51 -12.44 7.52 4.75
C LEU A 51 -12.66 8.03 3.33
N GLU A 52 -12.60 9.35 3.12
CA GLU A 52 -12.76 9.95 1.78
C GLU A 52 -11.65 9.48 0.84
N LYS A 53 -10.41 9.46 1.31
CA LYS A 53 -9.26 8.99 0.53
C LYS A 53 -9.36 7.50 0.22
N ARG A 54 -9.77 6.67 1.20
CA ARG A 54 -9.98 5.23 0.98
C ARG A 54 -11.04 4.96 -0.08
N GLU A 55 -12.20 5.57 0.03
CA GLU A 55 -13.26 5.42 -0.98
C GLU A 55 -12.79 5.92 -2.35
N SER A 56 -12.13 7.09 -2.39
CA SER A 56 -11.60 7.66 -3.63
C SER A 56 -10.66 6.69 -4.35
N ILE A 57 -9.74 6.03 -3.63
CA ILE A 57 -8.78 5.08 -4.21
C ILE A 57 -9.48 3.78 -4.64
N ARG A 58 -10.37 3.22 -3.79
CA ARG A 58 -11.14 2.01 -4.11
C ARG A 58 -11.96 2.17 -5.39
N ASN A 59 -12.42 3.38 -5.69
CA ASN A 59 -13.18 3.68 -6.91
C ASN A 59 -12.32 3.78 -8.19
N ARG A 60 -10.98 3.74 -8.11
CA ARG A 60 -10.08 3.88 -9.28
C ARG A 60 -9.93 2.62 -10.12
N ALA A 61 -10.60 1.52 -9.75
CA ALA A 61 -10.57 0.25 -10.48
C ALA A 61 -9.15 -0.23 -10.82
N ILE A 62 -8.25 -0.18 -9.82
CA ILE A 62 -6.87 -0.65 -9.94
C ILE A 62 -6.84 -2.10 -10.42
N LYS A 63 -6.04 -2.35 -11.46
CA LYS A 63 -5.91 -3.69 -12.08
C LYS A 63 -4.62 -4.40 -11.67
N MET A 64 -3.62 -3.65 -11.19
CA MET A 64 -2.35 -4.24 -10.79
C MET A 64 -1.71 -3.50 -9.60
N LEU A 65 -1.26 -4.26 -8.62
CA LEU A 65 -0.40 -3.80 -7.53
C LEU A 65 1.06 -4.15 -7.83
N ILE A 66 1.94 -3.16 -7.79
CA ILE A 66 3.38 -3.34 -7.94
C ILE A 66 4.05 -2.95 -6.63
N MET A 67 4.99 -3.78 -6.20
CA MET A 67 5.66 -3.63 -4.91
C MET A 67 7.16 -3.55 -5.12
N ASP A 68 7.83 -2.62 -4.44
CA ASP A 68 9.26 -2.81 -4.16
C ASP A 68 9.46 -4.02 -3.22
N CYS A 69 10.68 -4.54 -3.18
CA CYS A 69 11.07 -5.60 -2.28
C CYS A 69 11.68 -5.08 -0.98
N ASP A 70 12.87 -4.48 -1.05
CA ASP A 70 13.59 -4.05 0.14
C ASP A 70 12.97 -2.78 0.69
N GLY A 71 12.74 -2.71 2.01
CA GLY A 71 12.04 -1.58 2.64
C GLY A 71 10.52 -1.60 2.47
N VAL A 72 9.97 -2.51 1.65
CA VAL A 72 8.52 -2.71 1.48
C VAL A 72 8.09 -4.12 1.88
N LEU A 73 8.45 -5.15 1.09
CA LEU A 73 8.18 -6.55 1.42
C LEU A 73 9.11 -7.08 2.53
N THR A 74 10.24 -6.41 2.74
CA THR A 74 11.21 -6.63 3.82
C THR A 74 11.39 -5.35 4.64
N ASP A 75 12.10 -5.45 5.77
CA ASP A 75 12.46 -4.31 6.62
C ASP A 75 13.66 -3.50 6.08
N GLY A 76 14.11 -3.77 4.85
CA GLY A 76 15.26 -3.10 4.22
C GLY A 76 16.62 -3.56 4.75
N ALA A 77 16.66 -4.48 5.72
CA ALA A 77 17.90 -5.00 6.27
C ALA A 77 18.59 -5.94 5.28
N MET A 78 19.89 -5.72 5.06
CA MET A 78 20.73 -6.60 4.23
C MET A 78 21.55 -7.53 5.14
N ILE A 79 21.13 -8.79 5.24
CA ILE A 79 21.77 -9.79 6.11
C ILE A 79 22.62 -10.73 5.26
N PHE A 80 23.92 -10.80 5.57
CA PHE A 80 24.88 -11.64 4.86
C PHE A 80 25.51 -12.70 5.77
N SER A 81 25.66 -13.91 5.26
CA SER A 81 26.53 -14.92 5.86
C SER A 81 28.00 -14.60 5.59
N LYS A 82 28.92 -15.21 6.35
CA LYS A 82 30.37 -15.10 6.09
C LYS A 82 30.80 -15.63 4.71
N ASN A 83 29.96 -16.44 4.06
CA ASN A 83 30.23 -17.03 2.76
C ASN A 83 29.62 -16.19 1.61
N GLY A 84 28.91 -15.10 1.92
CA GLY A 84 28.25 -14.24 0.95
C GLY A 84 26.80 -14.61 0.66
N ASP A 85 26.19 -15.55 1.40
CA ASP A 85 24.76 -15.84 1.26
C ASP A 85 23.94 -14.66 1.77
N GLU A 86 22.88 -14.29 1.06
CA GLU A 86 21.94 -13.25 1.47
C GLU A 86 20.67 -13.84 2.10
N ILE A 87 20.19 -13.23 3.18
CA ILE A 87 18.95 -13.59 3.86
C ILE A 87 18.01 -12.40 3.86
N LYS A 88 16.77 -12.59 3.37
CA LYS A 88 15.68 -11.61 3.50
C LYS A 88 14.55 -12.17 4.36
N ARG A 89 13.96 -11.32 5.20
CA ARG A 89 12.79 -11.63 6.02
C ARG A 89 11.54 -11.04 5.39
N PHE A 90 10.56 -11.88 5.08
CA PHE A 90 9.26 -11.47 4.56
C PHE A 90 8.16 -11.65 5.59
N ASN A 91 7.10 -10.86 5.50
CA ASN A 91 5.93 -11.00 6.34
C ASN A 91 4.93 -12.04 5.79
N ALA A 92 4.41 -12.92 6.65
CA ALA A 92 3.39 -13.88 6.26
C ALA A 92 2.02 -13.22 5.98
N LYS A 93 1.69 -12.14 6.71
CA LYS A 93 0.41 -11.42 6.55
C LYS A 93 0.34 -10.70 5.20
N ASP A 94 1.47 -10.12 4.76
CA ASP A 94 1.60 -9.54 3.41
C ASP A 94 1.35 -10.60 2.34
N GLY A 95 1.90 -11.81 2.52
CA GLY A 95 1.64 -12.93 1.62
C GLY A 95 0.15 -13.29 1.50
N GLN A 96 -0.60 -13.22 2.60
CA GLN A 96 -2.05 -13.41 2.56
C GLN A 96 -2.78 -12.27 1.83
N GLY A 97 -2.35 -11.02 2.02
CA GLY A 97 -2.90 -9.87 1.28
C GLY A 97 -2.65 -9.99 -0.22
N ILE A 98 -1.42 -10.33 -0.62
CA ILE A 98 -1.06 -10.54 -2.04
C ILE A 98 -1.94 -11.63 -2.68
N LYS A 99 -2.24 -12.70 -1.92
CA LYS A 99 -3.18 -13.73 -2.37
C LYS A 99 -4.60 -13.18 -2.57
N GLN A 100 -5.08 -12.31 -1.67
CA GLN A 100 -6.39 -11.67 -1.78
C GLN A 100 -6.50 -10.77 -3.01
N CYS A 101 -5.44 -10.03 -3.39
CA CYS A 101 -5.43 -9.26 -4.64
C CYS A 101 -5.77 -10.16 -5.83
N ARG A 102 -5.10 -11.31 -5.95
CA ARG A 102 -5.36 -12.26 -7.03
C ARG A 102 -6.78 -12.81 -6.99
N GLU A 103 -7.30 -13.13 -5.80
CA GLU A 103 -8.69 -13.60 -5.63
C GLU A 103 -9.72 -12.53 -6.05
N ASN A 104 -9.35 -11.24 -6.01
CA ASN A 104 -10.16 -10.10 -6.46
C ASN A 104 -9.81 -9.63 -7.89
N GLY A 105 -9.02 -10.40 -8.65
CA GLY A 105 -8.67 -10.08 -10.04
C GLY A 105 -7.64 -8.94 -10.20
N ILE A 106 -6.99 -8.52 -9.12
CA ILE A 106 -5.89 -7.55 -9.14
C ILE A 106 -4.59 -8.32 -9.35
N ASN A 107 -3.91 -8.06 -10.47
CA ASN A 107 -2.60 -8.63 -10.76
C ASN A 107 -1.55 -8.09 -9.79
N THR A 108 -0.48 -8.83 -9.57
CA THR A 108 0.60 -8.40 -8.67
C THR A 108 1.96 -8.51 -9.37
N GLY A 109 2.84 -7.54 -9.12
CA GLY A 109 4.21 -7.54 -9.60
C GLY A 109 5.22 -7.05 -8.55
N ILE A 110 6.50 -7.40 -8.74
CA ILE A 110 7.63 -6.96 -7.90
C ILE A 110 8.71 -6.35 -8.78
N ILE A 111 9.12 -5.11 -8.49
CA ILE A 111 10.27 -4.46 -9.13
C ILE A 111 11.29 -4.11 -8.05
N SER A 112 12.42 -4.80 -8.04
CA SER A 112 13.49 -4.60 -7.07
C SER A 112 14.81 -4.21 -7.75
N ALA A 113 15.54 -3.29 -7.12
CA ALA A 113 16.91 -2.92 -7.52
C ALA A 113 17.99 -3.88 -6.99
N GLY A 114 17.58 -5.02 -6.40
CA GLY A 114 18.47 -6.03 -5.83
C GLY A 114 19.45 -6.63 -6.85
N ILE A 115 20.58 -7.13 -6.35
CA ILE A 115 21.65 -7.72 -7.18
C ILE A 115 21.63 -9.25 -7.10
N SER A 116 21.18 -9.80 -5.97
CA SER A 116 21.07 -11.24 -5.73
C SER A 116 19.81 -11.79 -6.35
N THR A 117 19.96 -12.54 -7.43
CA THR A 117 18.84 -13.21 -8.11
C THR A 117 18.48 -14.53 -7.42
N GLY A 118 17.22 -14.92 -7.54
CA GLY A 118 16.66 -16.20 -7.10
C GLY A 118 15.88 -16.14 -5.78
N LEU A 119 16.23 -15.25 -4.84
CA LEU A 119 15.54 -15.19 -3.54
C LEU A 119 14.16 -14.52 -3.68
N VAL A 120 14.11 -13.34 -4.32
CA VAL A 120 12.88 -12.57 -4.52
C VAL A 120 11.94 -13.32 -5.46
N GLU A 121 12.48 -13.89 -6.53
CA GLU A 121 11.77 -14.69 -7.53
C GLU A 121 11.14 -15.93 -6.91
N LYS A 122 11.87 -16.65 -6.05
CA LYS A 122 11.31 -17.80 -5.31
C LYS A 122 10.17 -17.38 -4.38
N ARG A 123 10.30 -16.24 -3.69
CA ARG A 123 9.21 -15.73 -2.85
C ARG A 123 8.00 -15.34 -3.71
N ALA A 124 8.24 -14.69 -4.84
CA ALA A 124 7.21 -14.31 -5.80
C ALA A 124 6.46 -15.52 -6.34
N GLU A 125 7.18 -16.60 -6.71
CA GLU A 125 6.62 -17.88 -7.15
C GLU A 125 5.69 -18.48 -6.08
N MET A 126 6.14 -18.54 -4.81
CA MET A 126 5.31 -19.04 -3.70
C MET A 126 4.01 -18.26 -3.52
N LEU A 127 4.04 -16.95 -3.81
CA LEU A 127 2.87 -16.09 -3.73
C LEU A 127 2.06 -16.07 -5.02
N GLY A 128 2.56 -16.67 -6.11
CA GLY A 128 2.00 -16.65 -7.46
C GLY A 128 1.96 -15.25 -8.07
N VAL A 129 2.97 -14.43 -7.77
CA VAL A 129 3.26 -13.15 -8.42
C VAL A 129 3.93 -13.46 -9.76
N LYS A 130 3.33 -13.01 -10.87
CA LYS A 130 3.78 -13.38 -12.22
C LYS A 130 4.83 -12.45 -12.81
N HIS A 131 4.78 -11.15 -12.47
CA HIS A 131 5.69 -10.15 -12.99
C HIS A 131 6.74 -9.84 -11.94
N VAL A 132 7.98 -10.24 -12.19
CA VAL A 132 9.07 -10.06 -11.24
C VAL A 132 10.28 -9.57 -11.99
N TYR A 133 10.85 -8.48 -11.52
CA TYR A 133 12.10 -7.95 -12.00
C TYR A 133 13.03 -7.68 -10.82
N VAL A 134 14.25 -8.19 -10.93
CA VAL A 134 15.35 -7.96 -9.97
C VAL A 134 16.57 -7.54 -10.79
N GLY A 135 17.00 -6.30 -10.66
CA GLY A 135 18.16 -5.81 -11.38
C GLY A 135 18.31 -4.30 -11.39
N LYS A 136 19.33 -3.80 -12.11
CA LYS A 136 19.77 -2.40 -12.04
C LYS A 136 19.13 -1.45 -13.06
N GLN A 137 18.36 -1.95 -14.03
CA GLN A 137 17.61 -1.09 -14.94
C GLN A 137 16.66 -0.16 -14.16
N PRO A 138 16.45 1.09 -14.62
CA PRO A 138 15.54 2.02 -13.97
C PRO A 138 14.13 1.42 -13.81
N LYS A 139 13.58 1.45 -12.59
CA LYS A 139 12.28 0.83 -12.29
C LYS A 139 11.15 1.30 -13.22
N LEU A 140 11.17 2.59 -13.58
CA LEU A 140 10.16 3.19 -14.46
C LEU A 140 10.22 2.62 -15.89
N GLU A 141 11.40 2.25 -16.40
CA GLU A 141 11.52 1.61 -17.71
C GLU A 141 10.88 0.23 -17.70
N ILE A 142 11.16 -0.57 -16.67
CA ILE A 142 10.54 -1.89 -16.46
C ILE A 142 9.01 -1.76 -16.37
N LEU A 143 8.51 -0.77 -15.64
CA LEU A 143 7.08 -0.51 -15.57
C LEU A 143 6.49 -0.18 -16.94
N ASN A 144 7.13 0.67 -17.74
CA ASN A 144 6.65 1.00 -19.08
C ASN A 144 6.54 -0.25 -19.97
N ASP A 145 7.53 -1.15 -19.91
CA ASP A 145 7.50 -2.40 -20.67
C ASP A 145 6.31 -3.28 -20.26
N TRP A 146 6.07 -3.41 -18.95
CA TRP A 146 4.92 -4.17 -18.43
C TRP A 146 3.58 -3.54 -18.79
N LEU A 147 3.48 -2.20 -18.78
CA LEU A 147 2.27 -1.50 -19.20
C LEU A 147 1.94 -1.80 -20.67
N LEU A 148 2.95 -1.81 -21.54
CA LEU A 148 2.80 -2.15 -22.95
C LEU A 148 2.39 -3.61 -23.15
N GLU A 149 3.06 -4.55 -22.49
CA GLU A 149 2.79 -5.99 -22.59
C GLU A 149 1.36 -6.33 -22.11
N LEU A 150 0.95 -5.72 -21.00
CA LEU A 150 -0.33 -6.01 -20.35
C LEU A 150 -1.49 -5.15 -20.87
N ASN A 151 -1.22 -4.23 -21.79
CA ASN A 151 -2.18 -3.22 -22.27
C ASN A 151 -2.84 -2.47 -21.09
N LEU A 152 -2.00 -2.05 -20.13
CA LEU A 152 -2.37 -1.27 -18.96
C LEU A 152 -1.86 0.16 -19.11
N LYS A 153 -2.44 1.06 -18.33
CA LYS A 153 -1.96 2.44 -18.19
C LYS A 153 -1.53 2.70 -16.75
N PHE A 154 -0.79 3.78 -16.52
CA PHE A 154 -0.42 4.20 -15.18
C PHE A 154 -1.61 4.32 -14.22
N GLU A 155 -2.77 4.82 -14.70
CA GLU A 155 -4.01 4.94 -13.91
C GLU A 155 -4.54 3.59 -13.39
N ASP A 156 -4.18 2.48 -14.02
CA ASP A 156 -4.57 1.12 -13.62
C ASP A 156 -3.67 0.53 -12.51
N ILE A 157 -2.60 1.24 -12.13
CA ILE A 157 -1.53 0.74 -11.26
C ILE A 157 -1.64 1.33 -9.85
N ALA A 158 -1.55 0.47 -8.84
CA ALA A 158 -1.12 0.84 -7.51
C ALA A 158 0.36 0.50 -7.32
N TYR A 159 1.15 1.41 -6.73
CA TYR A 159 2.56 1.16 -6.44
C TYR A 159 2.90 1.47 -4.98
N ILE A 160 3.72 0.62 -4.36
CA ILE A 160 4.30 0.86 -3.04
C ILE A 160 5.84 0.82 -3.10
N GLY A 161 6.47 1.89 -2.64
CA GLY A 161 7.93 2.06 -2.57
C GLY A 161 8.36 2.82 -1.32
N ASP A 162 9.63 2.76 -0.96
CA ASP A 162 10.16 3.33 0.28
C ASP A 162 11.35 4.28 0.10
N ASP A 163 12.04 4.25 -1.04
CA ASP A 163 13.25 5.05 -1.30
C ASP A 163 13.15 5.92 -2.57
N VAL A 164 14.11 6.84 -2.75
CA VAL A 164 14.15 7.83 -3.84
C VAL A 164 14.08 7.22 -5.23
N THR A 165 14.48 5.95 -5.38
CA THR A 165 14.42 5.23 -6.66
C THR A 165 12.99 4.95 -7.11
N ASP A 166 12.01 5.02 -6.21
CA ASP A 166 10.59 4.80 -6.48
C ASP A 166 9.84 6.07 -6.89
N ILE A 167 10.36 7.25 -6.57
CA ILE A 167 9.72 8.55 -6.83
C ILE A 167 9.21 8.69 -8.27
N PRO A 168 10.00 8.35 -9.32
CA PRO A 168 9.53 8.48 -10.70
C PRO A 168 8.31 7.63 -11.05
N ILE A 169 8.06 6.54 -10.30
CA ILE A 169 6.86 5.71 -10.44
C ILE A 169 5.73 6.27 -9.57
N LEU A 170 6.01 6.60 -8.31
CA LEU A 170 5.04 7.11 -7.35
C LEU A 170 4.30 8.36 -7.86
N GLU A 171 4.98 9.20 -8.65
CA GLU A 171 4.40 10.42 -9.27
C GLU A 171 3.43 10.13 -10.43
N LYS A 172 3.45 8.93 -11.02
CA LYS A 172 2.74 8.63 -12.27
C LYS A 172 1.55 7.70 -12.09
N VAL A 173 1.64 6.75 -11.17
CA VAL A 173 0.66 5.67 -11.00
C VAL A 173 -0.70 6.18 -10.49
N GLY A 174 -1.75 5.40 -10.73
CA GLY A 174 -3.12 5.72 -10.33
C GLY A 174 -3.35 5.74 -8.82
N ALA A 175 -2.54 5.03 -8.04
CA ALA A 175 -2.47 5.14 -6.59
C ALA A 175 -1.05 4.85 -6.09
N SER A 176 -0.49 5.73 -5.27
CA SER A 176 0.87 5.59 -4.75
C SER A 176 0.89 5.53 -3.23
N PHE A 177 1.71 4.64 -2.71
CA PHE A 177 1.80 4.33 -1.29
C PHE A 177 3.26 4.26 -0.85
N CYS A 178 3.50 4.52 0.43
CA CYS A 178 4.78 4.20 1.05
C CYS A 178 4.60 3.67 2.48
N PRO A 179 5.53 2.82 2.97
CA PRO A 179 5.59 2.41 4.37
C PRO A 179 5.80 3.59 5.33
N ALA A 180 5.47 3.39 6.60
CA ALA A 180 5.60 4.40 7.65
C ALA A 180 7.05 4.83 7.92
N ASP A 181 8.04 4.00 7.59
CA ASP A 181 9.47 4.24 7.74
C ASP A 181 10.19 4.63 6.44
N ALA A 182 9.45 4.81 5.35
CA ALA A 182 9.99 5.32 4.08
C ALA A 182 10.73 6.66 4.25
N VAL A 183 11.64 6.95 3.33
CA VAL A 183 12.42 8.20 3.35
C VAL A 183 11.51 9.42 3.21
N SER A 184 11.92 10.55 3.78
CA SER A 184 11.09 11.76 3.83
C SER A 184 10.61 12.25 2.45
N ALA A 185 11.47 12.15 1.44
CA ALA A 185 11.10 12.52 0.06
C ALA A 185 9.95 11.64 -0.47
N VAL A 186 10.02 10.33 -0.25
CA VAL A 186 8.96 9.38 -0.66
C VAL A 186 7.65 9.65 0.07
N LYS A 187 7.69 9.95 1.37
CA LYS A 187 6.50 10.33 2.15
C LYS A 187 5.82 11.60 1.64
N GLN A 188 6.58 12.53 1.04
CA GLN A 188 6.06 13.75 0.44
C GLN A 188 5.49 13.51 -0.97
N THR A 189 5.98 12.48 -1.67
CA THR A 189 5.54 12.12 -3.02
C THR A 189 4.33 11.18 -3.02
N ALA A 190 4.31 10.19 -2.14
CA ALA A 190 3.26 9.17 -2.11
C ALA A 190 1.90 9.77 -1.71
N GLU A 191 0.83 9.30 -2.34
CA GLU A 191 -0.52 9.75 -2.01
C GLU A 191 -0.96 9.30 -0.61
N VAL A 192 -0.49 8.13 -0.17
CA VAL A 192 -0.79 7.56 1.15
C VAL A 192 0.50 7.09 1.83
N VAL A 193 0.78 7.67 3.01
CA VAL A 193 1.73 7.10 3.96
C VAL A 193 0.98 6.11 4.85
N LEU A 194 1.39 4.85 4.82
CA LEU A 194 0.80 3.78 5.61
C LEU A 194 1.20 3.91 7.09
N SER A 195 0.49 3.22 7.97
CA SER A 195 0.79 3.21 9.40
C SER A 195 1.82 2.17 9.81
N LEU A 196 2.00 1.12 9.00
CA LEU A 196 2.98 0.05 9.21
C LEU A 196 4.28 0.28 8.42
N ASN A 197 5.38 -0.18 9.01
CA ASN A 197 6.72 -0.16 8.42
C ASN A 197 6.90 -1.23 7.33
N GLY A 198 7.97 -1.08 6.55
CA GLY A 198 8.50 -2.11 5.65
C GLY A 198 8.66 -3.46 6.33
N GLY A 199 8.19 -4.54 5.68
CA GLY A 199 8.26 -5.91 6.20
C GLY A 199 7.41 -6.18 7.46
N ALA A 200 6.68 -5.19 7.97
CA ALA A 200 5.85 -5.30 9.17
C ALA A 200 4.37 -5.55 8.88
N GLY A 201 3.97 -5.64 7.60
CA GLY A 201 2.56 -5.78 7.20
C GLY A 201 2.02 -4.59 6.39
N CYS A 202 2.87 -3.67 5.92
CA CYS A 202 2.41 -2.49 5.18
C CYS A 202 1.71 -2.86 3.87
N VAL A 203 2.14 -3.91 3.17
CA VAL A 203 1.47 -4.40 1.96
C VAL A 203 0.10 -4.97 2.30
N ARG A 204 -0.04 -5.69 3.42
CA ARG A 204 -1.32 -6.15 3.94
C ARG A 204 -2.26 -4.98 4.25
N GLU A 205 -1.77 -3.97 4.95
CA GLU A 205 -2.53 -2.75 5.26
C GLU A 205 -3.02 -2.06 3.98
N LEU A 206 -2.12 -1.84 3.02
CA LEU A 206 -2.45 -1.25 1.72
C LEU A 206 -3.60 -2.00 1.06
N ILE A 207 -3.47 -3.32 0.96
CA ILE A 207 -4.43 -4.16 0.24
C ILE A 207 -5.80 -4.07 0.92
N GLU A 208 -5.88 -4.35 2.22
CA GLU A 208 -7.14 -4.36 2.96
C GLU A 208 -7.81 -2.98 3.04
N ASP A 209 -7.05 -1.90 3.13
CA ASP A 209 -7.64 -0.59 3.30
C ASP A 209 -8.06 0.07 2.00
N TYR A 210 -7.33 -0.20 0.91
CA TYR A 210 -7.42 0.59 -0.32
C TYR A 210 -7.73 -0.20 -1.58
N LEU A 211 -7.46 -1.52 -1.64
CA LEU A 211 -7.63 -2.30 -2.86
C LEU A 211 -8.74 -3.36 -2.80
N VAL A 212 -9.00 -3.95 -1.63
CA VAL A 212 -10.03 -5.01 -1.45
C VAL A 212 -11.11 -4.65 -0.43
#